data_AF-A0A371D0B4-F1
#
_entry.id   AF-A0A371D0B4-F1
#
_cell.length_a   1.000
_cell.length_b   1.000
_cell.length_c   1.000
_cell.angle_alpha   90.00
_cell.angle_beta   90.00
_cell.angle_gamma   90.00
#
_symmetry.space_group_name_H-M   'P 1'
#
loop_
_entity.id
_entity.type
_entity.pdbx_description
1 polymer ?
#
loop_
_entity_poly.entity_id
_entity_poly.type
_entity_poly.pdbx_seq_one_letter_code
_entity_poly.pdbx_strand_id
1 'polypeptide(L)'
;TLSARTVSVLLSYEYLITLSAEVQLFWKLPITGSSVIFILNRYLPLLVIWYDGPYPYPTYLEGVSFECFQYFPWAAFSALRVYALGNQNWWIASIVFMLSTLAAICHYVSILLLVNYAGPVLSDLIVLAITWRATYRSR
;
A
#
# COMPACT_ATOMS: atom_id res chain seq x y z
N THR A 1 -15.74 -9.50 -9.88
CA THR A 1 -15.66 -8.32 -10.76
C THR A 1 -16.84 -7.38 -10.60
N LEU A 2 -18.11 -7.87 -10.66
CA LEU A 2 -19.30 -7.03 -10.42
C LEU A 2 -19.35 -6.41 -9.02
N SER A 3 -18.97 -7.15 -7.97
CA SER A 3 -18.90 -6.64 -6.60
C SER A 3 -17.93 -5.45 -6.44
N ALA A 4 -16.73 -5.56 -7.01
CA ALA A 4 -15.70 -4.52 -6.94
C ALA A 4 -16.17 -3.20 -7.59
N ARG A 5 -16.80 -3.27 -8.76
CA ARG A 5 -17.33 -2.09 -9.47
C ARG A 5 -18.42 -1.39 -8.67
N THR A 6 -19.32 -2.16 -8.03
CA THR A 6 -20.36 -1.59 -7.16
C THR A 6 -19.74 -0.87 -5.95
N VAL A 7 -18.70 -1.45 -5.35
CA VAL A 7 -17.97 -0.83 -4.23
C VAL A 7 -17.31 0.48 -4.66
N SER A 8 -16.65 0.52 -5.83
CA SER A 8 -16.05 1.75 -6.36
C SER A 8 -17.08 2.85 -6.59
N VAL A 9 -18.24 2.51 -7.18
CA VAL A 9 -19.32 3.47 -7.44
C VAL A 9 -19.95 3.98 -6.15
N LEU A 10 -20.20 3.10 -5.18
CA LEU A 10 -20.77 3.47 -3.89
C LEU A 10 -19.84 4.40 -3.10
N LEU A 11 -18.54 4.08 -3.07
CA LEU A 11 -17.52 4.92 -2.43
C LEU A 11 -17.42 6.29 -3.13
N SER A 12 -17.44 6.32 -4.46
CA SER A 12 -17.42 7.57 -5.21
C SER A 12 -18.63 8.45 -4.87
N TYR A 13 -19.81 7.83 -4.76
CA TYR A 13 -21.05 8.52 -4.42
C TYR A 13 -21.03 9.13 -3.02
N GLU A 14 -20.60 8.36 -2.01
CA GLU A 14 -20.45 8.89 -0.64
C GLU A 14 -19.47 10.06 -0.58
N TYR A 15 -18.36 9.97 -1.32
CA TYR A 15 -17.37 11.04 -1.37
C TYR A 15 -17.90 12.32 -2.01
N LEU A 16 -18.71 12.21 -3.07
CA LEU A 16 -19.31 13.37 -3.72
C LEU A 16 -20.27 14.12 -2.77
N ILE A 17 -20.99 13.39 -1.92
CA ILE A 17 -21.89 14.00 -0.93
C ILE A 17 -21.10 14.77 0.12
N THR A 18 -20.03 14.20 0.65
CA THR A 18 -19.24 14.83 1.72
C THR A 18 -18.32 15.95 1.21
N LEU A 19 -18.02 15.98 -0.09
CA LEU A 19 -17.16 16.97 -0.74
C LEU A 19 -17.62 18.41 -0.45
N SER A 20 -18.95 18.62 -0.44
CA SER A 20 -19.56 19.91 -0.15
C SER A 20 -19.21 20.44 1.26
N ALA A 21 -19.15 19.56 2.26
CA ALA A 21 -18.73 19.89 3.62
C ALA A 21 -17.20 20.04 3.72
N GLU A 22 -16.43 19.21 3.01
CA GLU A 22 -14.96 19.28 2.99
C GLU A 22 -14.44 20.58 2.39
N VAL A 23 -15.03 21.06 1.30
CA VAL A 23 -14.63 22.34 0.67
C VAL A 23 -14.90 23.50 1.63
N GLN A 24 -15.98 23.45 2.40
CA GLN A 24 -16.28 24.50 3.38
C GLN A 24 -15.35 24.45 4.59
N LEU A 25 -14.93 23.26 5.04
CA LEU A 25 -14.08 23.10 6.23
C LEU A 25 -12.57 23.15 5.96
N PHE A 26 -12.10 22.72 4.79
CA PHE A 26 -10.67 22.59 4.51
C PHE A 26 -10.17 23.54 3.42
N TRP A 27 -11.01 23.88 2.43
CA TRP A 27 -10.58 24.78 1.34
C TRP A 27 -10.77 26.26 1.66
N LYS A 28 -11.67 26.60 2.60
CA LYS A 28 -11.84 28.00 3.07
C LYS A 28 -10.88 28.40 4.19
N LEU A 29 -10.21 27.43 4.81
CA LEU A 29 -9.25 27.64 5.90
C LEU A 29 -7.81 27.58 5.35
N PRO A 30 -6.83 28.21 6.03
CA PRO A 30 -5.45 28.21 5.56
C PRO A 30 -4.94 26.77 5.46
N ILE A 31 -4.40 26.42 4.28
CA ILE A 31 -3.89 25.09 3.99
C ILE A 31 -2.74 24.80 4.95
N THR A 32 -3.04 23.98 5.96
CA THR A 32 -2.10 23.47 6.96
C THR A 32 -1.63 22.09 6.55
N GLY A 33 -0.43 21.67 7.00
CA GLY A 33 0.12 20.35 6.66
C GLY A 33 -0.81 19.19 7.01
N SER A 34 -1.59 19.30 8.09
CA SER A 34 -2.62 18.31 8.45
C SER A 34 -3.76 18.21 7.43
N SER A 35 -4.15 19.32 6.81
CA SER A 35 -5.18 19.36 5.76
C SER A 35 -4.71 18.67 4.48
N VAL A 36 -3.44 18.87 4.11
CA VAL A 36 -2.82 18.21 2.95
C VAL A 36 -2.72 16.70 3.16
N ILE A 37 -2.30 16.27 4.35
CA ILE A 37 -2.23 14.84 4.71
C ILE A 37 -3.64 14.21 4.71
N PHE A 38 -4.64 14.92 5.23
CA PHE A 38 -6.02 14.46 5.20
C PHE A 38 -6.54 14.25 3.78
N ILE A 39 -6.29 15.20 2.88
CA ILE A 39 -6.65 15.09 1.46
C ILE A 39 -5.90 13.91 0.82
N LEU A 40 -4.58 13.81 0.99
CA LEU A 40 -3.80 12.69 0.43
C LEU A 40 -4.33 11.34 0.93
N ASN A 41 -4.56 11.19 2.23
CA ASN A 41 -5.09 9.95 2.82
C ASN A 41 -6.47 9.58 2.28
N ARG A 42 -7.24 10.58 1.88
CA ARG A 42 -8.63 10.42 1.46
C ARG A 42 -8.80 10.15 -0.03
N TYR A 43 -8.06 10.85 -0.89
CA TYR A 43 -8.21 10.74 -2.34
C TYR A 43 -7.30 9.65 -2.95
N LEU A 44 -6.17 9.31 -2.31
CA LEU A 44 -5.27 8.27 -2.82
C LEU A 44 -5.91 6.87 -2.88
N PRO A 45 -6.60 6.37 -1.83
CA PRO A 45 -7.25 5.05 -1.89
C PRO A 45 -8.34 4.98 -2.96
N LEU A 46 -9.03 6.10 -3.21
CA LEU A 46 -10.06 6.20 -4.23
C LEU A 46 -9.48 6.04 -5.63
N LEU A 47 -8.34 6.70 -5.90
CA LEU A 47 -7.61 6.54 -7.17
C LEU A 47 -7.13 5.11 -7.37
N VAL A 48 -6.64 4.45 -6.32
CA VAL A 48 -6.22 3.03 -6.37
C VAL A 48 -7.41 2.14 -6.75
N ILE A 49 -8.57 2.32 -6.10
CA ILE A 49 -9.78 1.53 -6.37
C ILE A 49 -10.32 1.75 -7.79
N TRP A 50 -10.22 2.97 -8.32
CA TRP A 50 -10.60 3.28 -9.70
C TRP A 50 -9.66 2.68 -10.73
N TYR A 51 -8.35 2.66 -10.43
CA TYR A 51 -7.33 2.15 -11.34
C TYR A 51 -7.27 0.61 -11.35
N ASP A 52 -7.37 -0.03 -10.18
CA ASP A 52 -7.26 -1.48 -10.01
C ASP A 52 -8.60 -2.22 -10.22
N GLY A 53 -9.73 -1.56 -9.95
CA GLY A 53 -11.07 -2.15 -10.09
C GLY A 53 -11.46 -2.76 -11.46
N PRO A 54 -10.93 -2.30 -12.61
CA PRO A 54 -11.19 -2.91 -13.92
C PRO A 54 -10.35 -4.16 -14.21
N TYR A 55 -9.17 -4.32 -13.60
CA TYR A 55 -8.18 -5.32 -14.01
C TYR A 55 -8.19 -6.54 -13.08
N PRO A 56 -8.52 -7.74 -13.57
CA PRO A 56 -8.64 -8.93 -12.74
C PRO A 56 -7.29 -9.55 -12.32
N TYR A 57 -6.16 -9.00 -12.78
CA TYR A 57 -4.82 -9.49 -12.47
C TYR A 57 -3.91 -8.31 -12.14
N PRO A 58 -3.15 -8.37 -11.03
CA PRO A 58 -2.13 -7.37 -10.79
C PRO A 58 -1.04 -7.53 -11.86
N THR A 59 -0.94 -6.58 -12.79
CA THR A 59 0.29 -6.39 -13.56
C THR A 59 1.37 -6.05 -12.52
N TYR A 60 2.29 -6.99 -12.27
CA TYR A 60 3.25 -6.95 -11.16
C TYR A 60 4.11 -5.66 -11.08
N LEU A 61 4.21 -4.92 -12.19
CA LEU A 61 4.94 -3.64 -12.27
C LEU A 61 4.04 -2.41 -12.02
N GLU A 62 2.73 -2.51 -12.23
CA GLU A 62 1.79 -1.40 -12.06
C GLU A 62 1.15 -1.37 -10.67
N GLY A 63 0.88 -2.55 -10.07
CA GLY A 63 0.31 -2.66 -8.72
C GLY A 63 1.24 -2.10 -7.62
N VAL A 64 2.55 -2.30 -7.77
CA VAL A 64 3.57 -1.85 -6.79
C VAL A 64 3.60 -0.33 -6.65
N SER A 65 3.34 0.41 -7.74
CA SER A 65 3.39 1.88 -7.70
C SER A 65 2.25 2.46 -6.88
N PHE A 66 1.03 1.93 -7.04
CA PHE A 66 -0.17 2.48 -6.39
C PHE A 66 -0.31 2.07 -4.92
N GLU A 67 0.11 0.86 -4.53
CA GLU A 67 0.15 0.47 -3.12
C GLU A 67 1.14 1.32 -2.31
N CYS A 68 2.31 1.64 -2.87
CA CYS A 68 3.31 2.46 -2.20
C CYS A 68 2.79 3.86 -1.84
N PHE A 69 1.91 4.45 -2.68
CA PHE A 69 1.31 5.75 -2.39
C PHE A 69 0.38 5.70 -1.16
N GLN A 70 -0.21 4.55 -0.83
CA GLN A 70 -1.07 4.44 0.35
C GLN A 70 -0.28 4.39 1.67
N TYR A 71 1.02 4.10 1.63
CA TYR A 71 1.90 4.15 2.81
C TYR A 71 2.39 5.57 3.13
N PHE A 72 2.36 6.49 2.17
CA PHE A 72 2.78 7.88 2.39
C PHE A 72 2.00 8.57 3.51
N PRO A 73 0.65 8.49 3.56
CA PRO A 73 -0.13 9.02 4.68
C PRO A 73 0.28 8.42 6.03
N TRP A 74 0.52 7.10 6.08
CA TRP A 74 0.90 6.39 7.31
C TRP A 74 2.28 6.81 7.81
N ALA A 75 3.26 6.90 6.91
CA ALA A 75 4.60 7.41 7.21
C ALA A 75 4.54 8.88 7.67
N ALA A 76 3.70 9.70 7.02
CA ALA A 76 3.49 11.10 7.40
C ALA A 76 2.89 11.22 8.81
N PHE A 77 1.88 10.42 9.16
CA PHE A 77 1.30 10.42 10.52
C PHE A 77 2.32 9.98 11.57
N SER A 78 3.14 8.97 11.27
CA SER A 78 4.22 8.54 12.17
C SER A 78 5.24 9.65 12.41
N ALA A 79 5.68 10.32 11.34
CA ALA A 79 6.61 11.44 11.40
C ALA A 79 6.03 12.66 12.13
N LEU A 80 4.77 12.99 11.89
CA LEU A 80 4.08 14.11 12.54
C LEU A 80 3.89 13.88 14.04
N ARG A 81 3.62 12.63 14.44
CA ARG A 81 3.56 12.23 15.85
C ARG A 81 4.91 12.41 16.54
N VAL A 82 6.00 12.01 15.88
CA VAL A 82 7.36 12.20 16.40
C VAL A 82 7.74 13.69 16.42
N TYR A 83 7.30 14.46 15.43
CA TYR A 83 7.48 15.91 15.39
C TYR A 83 6.84 16.61 16.59
N ALA A 84 5.61 16.22 16.94
CA ALA A 84 4.89 16.78 18.08
C ALA A 84 5.53 16.41 19.43
N LEU A 85 6.01 15.17 19.58
CA LEU A 85 6.67 14.69 20.81
C LEU A 85 8.11 15.21 20.95
N GLY A 86 8.79 15.44 19.83
CA GLY A 86 10.20 15.83 19.77
C GLY A 86 10.45 17.34 19.78
N ASN A 87 9.60 18.12 20.45
CA ASN A 87 9.72 19.58 20.56
C ASN A 87 9.82 20.31 19.19
N GLN A 88 9.02 19.90 18.19
CA GLN A 88 9.02 20.50 16.85
C GLN A 88 10.38 20.40 16.12
N ASN A 89 11.25 19.45 16.48
CA ASN A 89 12.47 19.20 15.71
C ASN A 89 12.14 18.52 14.37
N TRP A 90 12.06 19.33 13.30
CA TRP A 90 11.85 18.90 11.92
C TRP A 90 12.86 17.84 11.45
N TRP A 91 14.10 17.89 11.96
CA TRP A 91 15.15 16.91 11.64
C TRP A 91 14.78 15.48 12.03
N ILE A 92 14.29 15.28 13.24
CA ILE A 92 13.93 13.95 13.76
C ILE A 92 12.70 13.42 13.03
N ALA A 93 11.73 14.30 12.76
CA ALA A 93 10.54 13.95 11.99
C ALA A 93 10.89 13.49 10.57
N SER A 94 11.82 14.17 9.90
CA SER A 94 12.26 13.81 8.54
C SER A 94 13.00 12.47 8.51
N ILE A 95 13.83 12.18 9.53
CA ILE A 95 14.48 10.86 9.68
C ILE A 95 13.44 9.77 9.87
N VAL A 96 12.45 9.98 10.73
CA VAL A 96 11.37 9.01 10.96
C VAL A 96 10.52 8.81 9.72
N PHE A 97 10.24 9.88 8.98
CA PHE A 97 9.56 9.78 7.70
C PHE A 97 10.34 8.91 6.72
N MET A 98 11.62 9.22 6.47
CA MET A 98 12.47 8.44 5.57
C MET A 98 12.57 6.97 6.00
N LEU A 99 12.79 6.73 7.29
CA LEU A 99 12.91 5.38 7.83
C LEU A 99 11.59 4.60 7.70
N SER A 100 10.44 5.24 7.93
CA SER A 100 9.13 4.60 7.82
C SER A 100 8.78 4.24 6.37
N THR A 101 9.15 5.09 5.41
CA THR A 101 8.95 4.80 3.98
C THR A 101 9.89 3.69 3.50
N LEU A 102 11.13 3.69 3.97
CA LEU A 102 12.12 2.65 3.66
C LEU A 102 11.71 1.28 4.21
N ALA A 103 11.19 1.25 5.45
CA ALA A 103 10.69 0.03 6.07
C ALA A 103 9.52 -0.58 5.29
N ALA A 104 8.62 0.25 4.75
CA ALA A 104 7.53 -0.20 3.90
C ALA A 104 8.07 -0.87 2.62
N ILE A 105 9.02 -0.22 1.93
CA ILE A 105 9.63 -0.76 0.70
C ILE A 105 10.31 -2.12 0.97
N CYS A 106 11.07 -2.24 2.05
CA CYS A 106 11.71 -3.51 2.42
C CYS A 106 10.70 -4.63 2.71
N HIS A 107 9.57 -4.32 3.34
CA HIS A 107 8.51 -5.29 3.62
C HIS A 107 7.86 -5.81 2.33
N TYR A 108 7.64 -4.95 1.35
CA TYR A 108 7.10 -5.37 0.05
C TYR A 108 8.07 -6.24 -0.74
N VAL A 109 9.33 -5.83 -0.82
CA VAL A 109 10.37 -6.60 -1.50
C VAL A 109 10.50 -7.98 -0.87
N SER A 110 10.52 -8.09 0.47
CA SER A 110 10.63 -9.40 1.13
C SER A 110 9.45 -10.33 0.83
N ILE A 111 8.22 -9.81 0.78
CA ILE A 111 7.02 -10.57 0.36
C ILE A 111 7.16 -11.04 -1.09
N LEU A 112 7.58 -10.16 -2.00
CA LEU A 112 7.74 -10.49 -3.42
C LEU A 112 8.82 -11.55 -3.64
N LEU A 113 9.95 -11.45 -2.95
CA LEU A 113 11.01 -12.46 -3.03
C LEU A 113 10.52 -13.79 -2.44
N LEU A 114 9.82 -13.78 -1.31
CA LEU A 114 9.26 -15.00 -0.72
C LEU A 114 8.30 -15.71 -1.67
N VAL A 115 7.40 -14.98 -2.31
CA VAL A 115 6.45 -15.56 -3.28
C VAL A 115 7.17 -16.05 -4.54
N ASN A 116 8.09 -15.27 -5.10
CA ASN A 116 8.79 -15.62 -6.34
C ASN A 116 9.77 -16.79 -6.18
N TYR A 117 10.41 -16.94 -5.01
CA TYR A 117 11.39 -18.00 -4.79
C TYR A 117 10.82 -19.23 -4.09
N ALA A 118 9.71 -19.14 -3.35
CA ALA A 118 9.11 -20.31 -2.71
C ALA A 118 8.53 -21.31 -3.72
N GLY A 119 7.94 -20.82 -4.82
CA GLY A 119 7.34 -21.68 -5.86
C GLY A 119 8.35 -22.62 -6.53
N PRO A 120 9.46 -22.10 -7.10
CA PRO A 120 10.51 -22.91 -7.71
C PRO A 120 11.16 -23.89 -6.72
N VAL A 121 11.42 -23.45 -5.49
CA VAL A 121 12.03 -24.31 -4.45
C VAL A 121 11.12 -25.47 -4.08
N LEU A 122 9.80 -25.25 -3.96
CA LEU A 122 8.85 -26.35 -3.74
C LEU A 122 8.82 -27.33 -4.92
N SER A 123 8.87 -26.80 -6.15
CA SER A 123 8.91 -27.63 -7.36
C SER A 123 10.13 -28.55 -7.35
N ASP A 124 11.33 -28.01 -7.07
CA ASP A 124 12.57 -28.78 -7.02
C ASP A 124 12.55 -29.83 -5.90
N LEU A 125 12.01 -29.48 -4.73
CA LEU A 125 11.83 -30.43 -3.62
C LEU A 125 10.87 -31.58 -4.00
N ILE A 126 9.80 -31.30 -4.73
CA ILE A 126 8.86 -32.33 -5.23
C ILE A 126 9.58 -33.25 -6.22
N VAL A 127 10.36 -32.70 -7.16
CA VAL A 127 11.13 -33.49 -8.13
C VAL A 127 12.15 -34.39 -7.43
N LEU A 128 12.87 -33.86 -6.44
CA LEU A 128 13.81 -34.62 -5.63
C LEU A 128 13.10 -35.73 -4.83
N ALA A 129 11.94 -35.44 -4.24
CA ALA A 129 11.16 -36.42 -3.50
C ALA A 129 10.66 -37.57 -4.40
N ILE A 130 10.19 -37.25 -5.61
CA ILE A 130 9.76 -38.25 -6.61
C ILE A 130 10.95 -39.11 -7.03
N THR A 131 12.08 -38.48 -7.36
CA THR A 131 13.30 -39.16 -7.81
C THR A 131 13.88 -40.07 -6.72
N TRP A 132 13.87 -39.60 -5.46
CA TRP A 132 14.29 -40.38 -4.30
C TRP A 132 13.40 -41.61 -4.11
N ARG A 133 12.07 -41.44 -4.17
CA ARG A 133 11.14 -42.58 -4.09
C ARG A 133 11.33 -43.58 -5.21
N ALA A 134 11.58 -43.11 -6.43
CA ALA A 134 11.83 -43.98 -7.58
C ALA A 134 13.10 -44.83 -7.38
N THR A 135 14.18 -44.20 -6.89
CA THR A 135 15.46 -44.88 -6.60
C THR A 135 15.36 -45.88 -5.46
N TYR A 136 14.60 -45.58 -4.39
CA TYR A 136 14.44 -46.49 -3.27
C TYR A 136 13.54 -47.69 -3.58
N ARG A 137 12.68 -47.58 -4.60
CA ARG A 137 11.77 -48.64 -5.02
C ARG A 137 12.38 -49.60 -6.06
N SER A 138 13.52 -49.25 -6.65
CA SER A 138 14.24 -50.08 -7.63
C SER A 138 15.35 -50.95 -7.01
N ARG A 139 15.49 -50.93 -5.68
CA ARG A 139 16.25 -51.89 -4.87
C ARG A 139 15.30 -52.73 -4.05
#